data_AF-A0A815XIU3-F1
#
_entry.id   AF-A0A815XIU3-F1
#
_cell.length_a   1.000
_cell.length_b   1.000
_cell.length_c   1.000
_cell.angle_alpha   90.00
_cell.angle_beta   90.00
_cell.angle_gamma   90.00
#
_symmetry.space_group_name_H-M   'P 1'
#
loop_
_entity.id
_entity.type
_entity.pdbx_description
1 polymer ?
#
loop_
_entity_poly.entity_id
_entity_poly.type
_entity_poly.pdbx_seq_one_letter_code
_entity_poly.pdbx_strand_id
1 'polypeptide(L)'
;LATGINGCINVLATVPAILYVDDWGRRPVLIIGGMIMSFAMLTIGSVMGIHGYTVFNSTTEVTEVIISNQTASYTIIVLVYLFVAVFAASWGPTTWLYCTEIFPLSMRAKGASLTTAAIWVTNCLVSFLVPVLLERITYGTYLIFGSLCFIMAVLVYFFYPETKGRSLEEMDLVFSNSVLVDSVRQRQKRIIDKKKQFQPQIQMFGKYRVERF
;
A
#
# COMPACT_ATOMS: atom_id res chain seq x y z
N LEU A 1 -10.12 23.90 -12.60
CA LEU A 1 -11.15 23.11 -13.32
C LEU A 1 -10.89 21.59 -13.22
N ALA A 2 -9.69 21.10 -13.57
CA ALA A 2 -9.32 19.69 -13.50
C ALA A 2 -9.44 19.05 -12.09
N THR A 3 -9.14 19.80 -11.03
CA THR A 3 -9.27 19.37 -9.63
C THR A 3 -10.72 19.13 -9.19
N GLY A 4 -11.68 19.94 -9.68
CA GLY A 4 -13.10 19.76 -9.37
C GLY A 4 -13.69 18.51 -10.03
N ILE A 5 -13.34 18.26 -11.29
CA ILE A 5 -13.77 17.06 -12.03
C ILE A 5 -13.20 15.79 -11.38
N ASN A 6 -11.92 15.81 -10.98
CA ASN A 6 -11.32 14.73 -10.19
C ASN A 6 -12.08 14.46 -8.89
N GLY A 7 -12.48 15.52 -8.17
CA GLY A 7 -13.28 15.40 -6.95
C GLY A 7 -14.64 14.71 -7.20
N CYS A 8 -15.37 15.12 -8.23
CA CYS A 8 -16.66 14.52 -8.58
C CYS A 8 -16.52 13.04 -8.97
N ILE A 9 -15.53 12.70 -9.80
CA ILE A 9 -15.26 11.32 -10.21
C ILE A 9 -14.90 10.46 -9.01
N ASN A 10 -14.08 11.00 -8.10
CA ASN A 10 -13.68 10.30 -6.88
C ASN A 10 -14.91 9.98 -6.02
N VAL A 11 -15.79 10.95 -5.76
CA VAL A 11 -17.03 10.71 -5.00
C VAL A 11 -17.94 9.69 -5.68
N LEU A 12 -18.17 9.82 -6.99
CA LEU A 12 -19.05 8.92 -7.74
C LEU A 12 -18.50 7.49 -7.85
N ALA A 13 -17.18 7.33 -7.96
CA ALA A 13 -16.55 6.02 -7.99
C ALA A 13 -16.49 5.36 -6.59
N THR A 14 -16.39 6.18 -5.54
CA THR A 14 -16.28 5.67 -4.16
C THR A 14 -17.61 5.14 -3.62
N VAL A 15 -18.75 5.73 -4.00
CA VAL A 15 -20.07 5.33 -3.48
C VAL A 15 -20.43 3.87 -3.82
N PRO A 16 -20.37 3.41 -5.09
CA PRO A 16 -20.60 2.00 -5.42
C PRO A 16 -19.54 1.09 -4.79
N ALA A 17 -18.29 1.53 -4.73
CA ALA A 17 -17.22 0.75 -4.15
C ALA A 17 -17.46 0.43 -2.68
N ILE A 18 -17.86 1.42 -1.87
CA ILE A 18 -18.19 1.19 -0.46
C ILE A 18 -19.36 0.20 -0.32
N LEU A 19 -20.35 0.28 -1.21
CA LEU A 19 -21.53 -0.60 -1.15
C LEU A 19 -21.23 -2.04 -1.56
N TYR A 20 -20.33 -2.26 -2.52
CA TYR A 20 -20.06 -3.61 -3.09
C TYR A 20 -18.76 -4.26 -2.57
N VAL A 21 -17.85 -3.51 -1.92
CA VAL A 21 -16.57 -4.06 -1.41
C VAL A 21 -16.81 -5.16 -0.36
N ASP A 22 -17.89 -5.05 0.42
CA ASP A 22 -18.24 -6.04 1.42
C ASP A 22 -18.70 -7.37 0.82
N ASP A 23 -19.26 -7.35 -0.39
CA ASP A 23 -19.68 -8.56 -1.11
C ASP A 23 -18.54 -9.24 -1.86
N TRP A 24 -17.52 -8.50 -2.30
CA TRP A 24 -16.45 -9.04 -3.14
C TRP A 24 -15.24 -9.54 -2.35
N GLY A 25 -15.08 -9.05 -1.12
CA GLY A 25 -13.90 -9.33 -0.30
C GLY A 25 -12.73 -8.41 -0.63
N ARG A 26 -11.77 -8.35 0.29
CA ARG A 26 -10.73 -7.31 0.27
C ARG A 26 -9.62 -7.66 -0.71
N ARG A 27 -9.25 -8.95 -0.82
CA ARG A 27 -8.12 -9.39 -1.64
C ARG A 27 -8.39 -9.26 -3.16
N PRO A 28 -9.53 -9.70 -3.72
CA PRO A 28 -9.82 -9.54 -5.15
C PRO A 28 -9.86 -8.07 -5.57
N VAL A 29 -10.44 -7.20 -4.74
CA VAL A 29 -10.57 -5.77 -5.01
C VAL A 29 -9.19 -5.10 -5.09
N LEU A 30 -8.28 -5.41 -4.16
CA LEU A 30 -6.92 -4.87 -4.18
C LEU A 30 -6.11 -5.39 -5.39
N ILE A 31 -6.26 -6.66 -5.77
CA ILE A 31 -5.54 -7.23 -6.92
C ILE A 31 -6.05 -6.63 -8.23
N ILE A 32 -7.36 -6.69 -8.49
CA ILE A 32 -7.96 -6.18 -9.73
C ILE A 32 -7.71 -4.69 -9.85
N GLY A 33 -7.91 -3.92 -8.77
CA GLY A 33 -7.63 -2.49 -8.74
C GLY A 33 -6.16 -2.18 -9.04
N GLY A 34 -5.24 -2.93 -8.42
CA GLY A 34 -3.79 -2.75 -8.63
C GLY A 34 -3.37 -3.05 -10.08
N MET A 35 -3.93 -4.10 -10.68
CA MET A 35 -3.66 -4.49 -12.07
C MET A 35 -4.17 -3.44 -13.07
N ILE A 36 -5.40 -2.94 -12.90
CA ILE A 36 -5.97 -1.92 -13.78
C ILE A 36 -5.21 -0.59 -13.64
N MET A 37 -4.87 -0.18 -12.41
CA MET A 37 -4.06 1.02 -12.17
C MET A 37 -2.66 0.91 -12.78
N SER A 38 -2.01 -0.25 -12.64
CA SER A 38 -0.72 -0.51 -13.26
C SER A 38 -0.80 -0.40 -14.79
N PHE A 39 -1.78 -1.05 -15.40
CA PHE A 39 -2.01 -0.99 -16.84
C PHE A 39 -2.22 0.44 -17.33
N ALA A 40 -3.04 1.23 -16.63
CA ALA A 40 -3.29 2.63 -16.97
C ALA A 40 -2.00 3.47 -16.92
N MET A 41 -1.21 3.36 -15.84
CA MET A 41 0.03 4.12 -15.66
C MET A 41 1.13 3.70 -16.65
N LEU A 42 1.29 2.40 -16.91
CA LEU A 42 2.24 1.90 -17.91
C LEU A 42 1.87 2.36 -19.32
N THR A 43 0.58 2.37 -19.65
CA THR A 43 0.09 2.86 -20.94
C THR A 43 0.31 4.36 -21.08
N ILE A 44 0.04 5.16 -20.04
CA ILE A 44 0.33 6.60 -20.04
C ILE A 44 1.83 6.84 -20.30
N GLY A 45 2.71 6.18 -19.53
CA GLY A 45 4.16 6.33 -19.70
C GLY A 45 4.65 5.93 -21.09
N SER A 46 4.09 4.86 -21.65
CA SER A 46 4.44 4.37 -23.00
C SER A 46 3.98 5.33 -24.10
N VAL A 47 2.73 5.82 -24.02
CA VAL A 47 2.17 6.78 -24.99
C VAL A 47 2.94 8.11 -24.94
N MET A 48 3.28 8.58 -23.73
CA MET A 48 4.11 9.78 -23.56
C MET A 48 5.53 9.58 -24.09
N GLY A 49 6.11 8.38 -23.96
CA GLY A 49 7.44 8.07 -24.51
C GLY A 49 7.48 7.95 -26.04
N ILE A 50 6.39 7.52 -26.69
CA ILE A 50 6.32 7.33 -28.14
C ILE A 50 5.89 8.62 -28.86
N HIS A 51 4.95 9.37 -28.30
CA HIS A 51 4.31 10.52 -28.96
C HIS A 51 4.61 11.87 -28.29
N GLY A 52 5.28 11.86 -27.13
CA GLY A 52 5.68 13.08 -26.43
C GLY A 52 7.08 13.53 -26.83
N TYR A 53 7.26 14.83 -26.99
CA TYR A 53 8.59 15.46 -27.02
C TYR A 53 8.70 16.41 -25.82
N THR A 54 9.86 16.37 -25.16
CA THR A 54 10.14 17.22 -24.00
C THR A 54 10.56 18.60 -24.47
N VAL A 55 9.82 19.63 -24.07
CA VAL A 55 10.18 21.02 -24.28
C VAL A 55 10.56 21.61 -22.93
N PHE A 56 11.80 22.08 -22.80
CA PHE A 56 12.21 22.85 -21.63
C PHE A 56 11.63 24.26 -21.75
N ASN A 57 10.69 24.60 -20.88
CA ASN A 57 10.11 25.93 -20.85
C ASN A 57 10.99 26.84 -19.98
N SER A 58 11.79 27.70 -20.62
CA SER A 58 12.72 28.62 -19.93
C SER A 58 12.04 29.65 -19.02
N THR A 59 10.71 29.81 -19.09
CA THR A 59 9.95 30.74 -18.25
C THR A 59 9.45 30.09 -16.94
N THR A 60 9.23 28.77 -16.93
CA THR A 60 8.76 28.03 -15.75
C THR A 60 9.85 27.14 -15.14
N GLU A 61 11.01 26.99 -15.79
CA GLU A 61 12.07 26.04 -15.43
C GLU A 61 11.56 24.59 -15.32
N VAL A 62 10.46 24.27 -16.00
CA VAL A 62 9.84 22.95 -16.00
C VAL A 62 9.95 22.34 -17.38
N THR A 63 10.37 21.07 -17.42
CA THR A 63 10.33 20.24 -18.62
C THR A 63 8.89 19.80 -18.87
N GLU A 64 8.23 20.41 -19.86
CA GLU A 64 6.88 20.05 -20.26
C GLU A 64 6.92 18.98 -21.35
N VAL A 65 6.10 17.94 -21.22
CA VAL A 65 5.91 16.94 -22.28
C VAL A 65 4.79 17.42 -23.18
N ILE A 66 5.13 17.87 -24.38
CA ILE A 66 4.15 18.28 -25.38
C ILE A 66 3.84 17.08 -26.26
N ILE A 67 2.55 16.80 -26.42
CA ILE A 67 2.05 15.70 -27.24
C ILE A 67 1.44 16.33 -28.50
N SER A 68 2.09 16.12 -29.65
CA SER A 68 1.61 16.68 -30.93
C SER A 68 0.29 16.05 -31.39
N ASN A 69 0.03 14.80 -31.01
CA ASN A 69 -1.14 14.05 -31.42
C ASN A 69 -2.32 14.26 -30.45
N GLN A 70 -3.39 14.90 -30.94
CA GLN A 70 -4.59 15.18 -30.16
C GLN A 70 -5.26 13.91 -29.60
N THR A 71 -5.23 12.80 -30.34
CA THR A 71 -5.77 11.51 -29.90
C THR A 71 -4.98 10.92 -28.73
N ALA A 72 -3.65 11.06 -28.74
CA ALA A 72 -2.79 10.59 -27.66
C ALA A 72 -3.03 11.40 -26.37
N SER A 73 -3.20 12.72 -26.48
CA SER A 73 -3.55 13.59 -25.35
C SER A 73 -4.88 13.20 -24.71
N TYR A 74 -5.94 12.99 -25.49
CA TYR A 74 -7.23 12.53 -24.95
C TYR A 74 -7.14 11.16 -24.28
N THR A 75 -6.38 10.23 -24.86
CA THR A 75 -6.17 8.90 -24.30
C THR A 75 -5.52 8.98 -22.92
N ILE A 76 -4.48 9.80 -22.76
CA ILE A 76 -3.81 10.01 -21.47
C ILE A 76 -4.77 10.58 -20.44
N ILE A 77 -5.58 11.59 -20.81
CA ILE A 77 -6.57 12.19 -19.89
C ILE A 77 -7.57 11.14 -19.40
N VAL A 78 -8.12 10.33 -20.31
CA VAL A 78 -9.07 9.25 -19.97
C VAL A 78 -8.42 8.24 -19.03
N LEU A 79 -7.18 7.83 -19.30
CA LEU A 79 -6.46 6.87 -18.46
C LEU A 79 -6.12 7.42 -17.06
N VAL A 80 -5.82 8.72 -16.94
CA VAL A 80 -5.62 9.36 -15.63
C VAL A 80 -6.91 9.34 -14.81
N TYR A 81 -8.05 9.66 -15.43
CA TYR A 81 -9.34 9.59 -14.73
C TYR A 81 -9.74 8.16 -14.39
N LEU A 82 -9.45 7.19 -15.26
CA LEU A 82 -9.64 5.76 -14.97
C LEU A 82 -8.79 5.34 -13.76
N PHE A 83 -7.52 5.74 -13.71
CA PHE A 83 -6.65 5.47 -12.56
C PHE A 83 -7.24 6.02 -11.27
N VAL A 84 -7.69 7.29 -11.26
CA VAL A 84 -8.30 7.93 -10.08
C VAL A 84 -9.58 7.20 -9.66
N ALA A 85 -10.46 6.86 -10.60
CA ALA A 85 -11.70 6.15 -10.31
C ALA A 85 -11.45 4.76 -9.73
N VAL A 86 -10.52 4.01 -10.30
CA VAL A 86 -10.16 2.67 -9.82
C VAL A 86 -9.48 2.75 -8.46
N PHE A 87 -8.57 3.70 -8.25
CA PHE A 87 -7.95 3.94 -6.95
C PHE A 87 -9.00 4.22 -5.87
N ALA A 88 -9.91 5.15 -6.15
CA ALA A 88 -11.02 5.51 -5.27
C ALA A 88 -11.93 4.32 -4.95
N ALA A 89 -12.14 3.43 -5.92
CA ALA A 89 -13.00 2.27 -5.76
C ALA A 89 -12.33 1.05 -5.11
N SER A 90 -10.99 1.01 -5.06
CA SER A 90 -10.25 -0.15 -4.57
C SER A 90 -9.31 0.23 -3.43
N TRP A 91 -8.10 0.65 -3.77
CA TRP A 91 -7.01 0.92 -2.84
C TRP A 91 -7.31 2.04 -1.85
N GLY A 92 -8.12 3.03 -2.22
CA GLY A 92 -8.52 4.13 -1.35
C GLY A 92 -9.17 3.63 -0.05
N PRO A 93 -10.41 3.13 -0.08
CA PRO A 93 -11.13 2.68 1.11
C PRO A 93 -10.62 1.33 1.64
N THR A 94 -10.25 0.40 0.76
CA THR A 94 -9.93 -0.98 1.16
C THR A 94 -8.64 -1.05 1.98
N THR A 95 -7.65 -0.19 1.72
CA THR A 95 -6.40 -0.19 2.49
C THR A 95 -6.66 0.20 3.95
N TRP A 96 -7.48 1.23 4.19
CA TRP A 96 -7.82 1.66 5.55
C TRP A 96 -8.59 0.58 6.30
N LEU A 97 -9.57 -0.04 5.61
CA LEU A 97 -10.37 -1.12 6.17
C LEU A 97 -9.50 -2.34 6.51
N TYR A 98 -8.68 -2.79 5.56
CA TYR A 98 -7.81 -3.94 5.71
C TYR A 98 -6.82 -3.77 6.87
N CYS A 99 -6.21 -2.58 7.00
CA CYS A 99 -5.31 -2.28 8.12
C CYS A 99 -5.99 -2.44 9.48
N THR A 100 -7.28 -2.13 9.60
CA THR A 100 -8.00 -2.33 10.88
C THR A 100 -8.40 -3.79 11.14
N GLU A 101 -8.57 -4.58 10.08
CA GLU A 101 -8.99 -5.99 10.14
C GLU A 101 -7.82 -6.93 10.46
N ILE A 102 -6.60 -6.61 10.01
CA ILE A 102 -5.44 -7.50 10.19
C ILE A 102 -4.83 -7.50 11.59
N PHE A 103 -5.03 -6.43 12.37
CA PHE A 103 -4.40 -6.36 13.70
C PHE A 103 -5.25 -7.03 14.77
N PRO A 104 -4.64 -7.89 15.60
CA PRO A 104 -5.33 -8.48 16.75
C PRO A 104 -5.66 -7.41 17.79
N LEU A 105 -6.74 -7.64 18.54
CA LEU A 105 -7.29 -6.68 19.51
C LEU A 105 -6.23 -6.13 20.49
N SER A 106 -5.31 -6.98 20.94
CA SER A 106 -4.26 -6.62 21.91
C SER A 106 -3.20 -5.64 21.36
N MET A 107 -3.01 -5.59 20.04
CA MET A 107 -1.97 -4.77 19.39
C MET A 107 -2.53 -3.76 18.39
N ARG A 108 -3.85 -3.71 18.18
CA ARG A 108 -4.50 -2.87 17.18
C ARG A 108 -4.11 -1.40 17.27
N ALA A 109 -4.10 -0.82 18.47
CA ALA A 109 -3.73 0.59 18.64
C ALA A 109 -2.29 0.88 18.20
N LYS A 110 -1.34 -0.05 18.47
CA LYS A 110 0.06 0.08 18.07
C LYS A 110 0.25 -0.17 16.56
N GLY A 111 -0.47 -1.14 16.00
CA GLY A 111 -0.43 -1.43 14.57
C GLY A 111 -1.02 -0.30 13.74
N ALA A 112 -2.15 0.25 14.17
CA ALA A 112 -2.80 1.39 13.53
C ALA A 112 -1.91 2.65 13.58
N SER A 113 -1.29 2.96 14.72
CA SER A 113 -0.41 4.13 14.81
C SER A 113 0.83 4.01 13.93
N LEU A 114 1.44 2.82 13.84
CA LEU A 114 2.58 2.57 12.95
C LEU A 114 2.17 2.67 11.47
N THR A 115 1.01 2.12 11.11
CA THR A 115 0.46 2.21 9.74
C THR A 115 0.23 3.66 9.34
N THR A 116 -0.38 4.44 10.23
CA THR A 116 -0.60 5.88 10.01
C THR A 116 0.72 6.65 9.94
N ALA A 117 1.71 6.34 10.76
CA ALA A 117 3.02 6.97 10.64
C ALA A 117 3.68 6.65 9.29
N ALA A 118 3.62 5.38 8.86
CA ALA A 118 4.21 4.94 7.60
C ALA A 118 3.56 5.60 6.37
N ILE A 119 2.23 5.75 6.33
CA ILE A 119 1.56 6.43 5.22
C ILE A 119 1.96 7.91 5.13
N TRP A 120 2.06 8.62 6.26
CA TRP A 120 2.47 10.03 6.26
C TRP A 120 3.93 10.21 5.86
N VAL A 121 4.83 9.35 6.34
CA VAL A 121 6.24 9.36 5.93
C VAL A 121 6.35 9.10 4.43
N THR A 122 5.61 8.12 3.91
CA THR A 122 5.62 7.79 2.47
C THR A 122 5.03 8.93 1.65
N ASN A 123 3.95 9.57 2.10
CA ASN A 123 3.39 10.75 1.44
C ASN A 123 4.39 11.91 1.39
N CYS A 124 5.14 12.17 2.47
CA CYS A 124 6.20 13.17 2.47
C CYS A 124 7.30 12.82 1.45
N LEU A 125 7.76 11.56 1.47
CA LEU A 125 8.79 11.09 0.53
C LEU A 125 8.35 11.29 -0.93
N VAL A 126 7.14 10.83 -1.27
CA VAL A 126 6.58 10.95 -2.62
C VAL A 126 6.41 12.42 -3.02
N SER A 127 5.98 13.29 -2.11
CA SER A 127 5.83 14.73 -2.39
C SER A 127 7.15 15.41 -2.77
N PHE A 128 8.28 14.99 -2.20
CA PHE A 128 9.60 15.51 -2.59
C PHE A 128 10.19 14.79 -3.81
N LEU A 129 9.94 13.49 -3.95
CA LEU A 129 10.55 12.66 -4.99
C LEU A 129 9.90 12.87 -6.37
N VAL A 130 8.57 12.99 -6.43
CA VAL A 130 7.82 13.09 -7.69
C VAL A 130 8.23 14.30 -8.53
N PRO A 131 8.36 15.53 -7.98
CA PRO A 131 8.83 16.69 -8.75
C PRO A 131 10.20 16.44 -9.40
N VAL A 132 11.16 15.88 -8.63
CA VAL A 132 12.51 15.57 -9.12
C VAL A 132 12.49 14.50 -10.22
N LEU A 133 11.64 13.49 -10.09
CA LEU A 133 11.47 12.47 -11.13
C LEU A 133 10.86 13.06 -12.41
N LEU A 134 9.82 13.89 -12.28
CA LEU A 134 9.19 14.53 -13.43
C LEU A 134 10.17 15.44 -14.19
N GLU A 135 11.04 16.15 -13.48
CA GLU A 135 12.07 17.00 -14.10
C GLU A 135 13.13 16.18 -14.86
N ARG A 136 13.63 15.09 -14.25
CA ARG A 136 14.75 14.32 -14.80
C ARG A 136 14.36 13.27 -15.82
N ILE A 137 13.31 12.51 -15.54
CA ILE A 137 12.92 11.32 -16.33
C ILE A 137 11.56 11.48 -17.00
N THR A 138 10.82 12.56 -16.73
CA THR A 138 9.54 12.93 -17.37
C THR A 138 8.56 11.74 -17.44
N TYR A 139 8.39 11.14 -18.63
CA TYR A 139 7.50 9.99 -18.87
C TYR A 139 7.91 8.73 -18.09
N GLY A 140 9.20 8.56 -17.80
CA GLY A 140 9.72 7.43 -17.02
C GLY A 140 9.14 7.37 -15.61
N THR A 141 8.70 8.50 -15.06
CA THR A 141 8.03 8.56 -13.75
C THR A 141 6.78 7.68 -13.73
N TYR A 142 5.95 7.76 -14.78
CA TYR A 142 4.72 6.97 -14.90
C TYR A 142 5.01 5.47 -15.05
N LEU A 143 6.11 5.11 -15.72
CA LEU A 143 6.53 3.71 -15.84
C LEU A 143 6.98 3.13 -14.50
N ILE A 144 7.71 3.91 -13.70
CA ILE A 144 8.12 3.50 -12.34
C ILE A 144 6.88 3.29 -11.47
N PHE A 145 5.97 4.26 -11.40
CA PHE A 145 4.76 4.13 -10.58
C PHE A 145 3.83 3.02 -11.08
N GLY A 146 3.68 2.84 -12.39
CA GLY A 146 2.93 1.74 -12.97
C GLY A 146 3.52 0.37 -12.61
N SER A 147 4.85 0.26 -12.59
CA SER A 147 5.55 -0.95 -12.15
C SER A 147 5.38 -1.21 -10.65
N LEU A 148 5.43 -0.16 -9.82
CA LEU A 148 5.16 -0.26 -8.38
C LEU A 148 3.72 -0.73 -8.12
N CYS A 149 2.73 -0.23 -8.87
CA CYS A 149 1.35 -0.72 -8.79
C CYS A 149 1.24 -2.22 -9.15
N PHE A 150 2.00 -2.69 -10.14
CA PHE A 150 2.03 -4.12 -10.49
C PHE A 150 2.63 -4.96 -9.37
N ILE A 151 3.80 -4.57 -8.86
CA ILE A 151 4.47 -5.26 -7.75
C ILE A 151 3.54 -5.31 -6.53
N MET A 152 2.84 -4.22 -6.25
CA MET A 152 1.87 -4.14 -5.18
C MET A 152 0.73 -5.15 -5.34
N ALA A 153 0.15 -5.28 -6.55
CA ALA A 153 -0.86 -6.31 -6.83
C ALA A 153 -0.31 -7.74 -6.64
N VAL A 154 0.92 -8.00 -7.09
CA VAL A 154 1.60 -9.28 -6.91
C VAL A 154 1.85 -9.59 -5.42
N LEU A 155 2.27 -8.60 -4.63
CA LEU A 155 2.47 -8.77 -3.19
C LEU A 155 1.16 -9.10 -2.48
N VAL A 156 0.05 -8.46 -2.84
CA VAL A 156 -1.28 -8.80 -2.30
C VAL A 156 -1.66 -10.23 -2.69
N TYR A 157 -1.38 -10.65 -3.92
CA TYR A 157 -1.68 -12.02 -4.34
C TYR A 157 -0.96 -13.07 -3.47
N PHE A 158 0.32 -12.87 -3.14
CA PHE A 158 1.09 -13.87 -2.38
C PHE A 158 0.98 -13.75 -0.86
N PHE A 159 0.92 -12.54 -0.31
CA PHE A 159 1.12 -12.31 1.12
C PHE A 159 -0.16 -11.91 1.88
N TYR A 160 -1.20 -11.43 1.20
CA TYR A 160 -2.38 -10.90 1.89
C TYR A 160 -3.44 -12.00 2.04
N PRO A 161 -3.79 -12.42 3.28
CA PRO A 161 -4.96 -13.27 3.50
C PRO A 161 -6.26 -12.51 3.22
N GLU A 162 -7.33 -13.24 2.89
CA GLU A 162 -8.67 -12.68 2.80
C GLU A 162 -9.26 -12.47 4.20
N THR A 163 -9.81 -11.27 4.44
CA THR A 163 -10.37 -10.84 5.73
C THR A 163 -11.90 -10.85 5.75
N LYS A 164 -12.57 -11.02 4.60
CA LYS A 164 -14.04 -11.05 4.51
C LYS A 164 -14.66 -12.11 5.42
N GLY A 165 -15.65 -11.69 6.22
CA GLY A 165 -16.51 -12.59 6.99
C GLY A 165 -15.82 -13.28 8.16
N ARG A 166 -14.64 -12.81 8.58
CA ARG A 166 -13.90 -13.34 9.74
C ARG A 166 -14.11 -12.45 10.95
N SER A 167 -14.27 -13.08 12.11
CA SER A 167 -14.28 -12.32 13.37
C SER A 167 -12.86 -11.85 13.69
N LEU A 168 -12.75 -10.74 14.42
CA LEU A 168 -11.46 -10.18 14.82
C LEU A 168 -10.65 -11.14 15.71
N GLU A 169 -11.31 -12.08 16.38
CA GLU A 169 -10.70 -13.11 17.21
C GLU A 169 -10.13 -14.26 16.36
N GLU A 170 -10.74 -14.54 15.21
CA GLU A 170 -10.27 -15.55 14.25
C GLU A 170 -9.07 -15.08 13.44
N MET A 171 -8.82 -13.77 13.35
CA MET A 171 -7.68 -13.23 12.60
C MET A 171 -6.34 -13.70 13.16
N ASP A 172 -6.24 -13.92 14.47
CA ASP A 172 -5.06 -14.56 15.09
C ASP A 172 -4.81 -15.97 14.54
N LEU A 173 -5.85 -16.71 14.18
CA LEU A 173 -5.77 -18.06 13.59
C LEU A 173 -5.42 -18.02 12.10
N VAL A 174 -6.01 -17.08 11.36
CA VAL A 174 -5.72 -16.86 9.93
C VAL A 174 -4.24 -16.55 9.72
N PHE A 175 -3.68 -15.67 10.55
CA PHE A 175 -2.26 -15.38 10.52
C PHE A 175 -1.42 -16.52 11.14
N SER A 176 -1.90 -17.22 12.17
CA SER A 176 -1.16 -18.36 12.78
C SER A 176 -0.88 -19.50 11.81
N ASN A 177 -1.75 -19.75 10.83
CA ASN A 177 -1.53 -20.79 9.81
C ASN A 177 -0.64 -20.30 8.64
N SER A 178 -0.17 -19.06 8.67
CA SER A 178 0.81 -18.58 7.71
C SER A 178 2.23 -18.99 8.12
N VAL A 179 3.00 -19.51 7.18
CA VAL A 179 4.36 -20.06 7.38
C VAL A 179 5.28 -19.09 8.16
N LEU A 180 5.07 -17.78 7.98
CA LEU A 180 5.84 -16.74 8.67
C LEU A 180 5.50 -16.65 10.17
N VAL A 181 4.24 -16.80 10.57
CA VAL A 181 3.82 -16.67 11.97
C VAL A 181 4.17 -17.91 12.78
N ASP A 182 4.12 -19.10 12.18
CA ASP A 182 4.62 -20.33 12.82
C ASP A 182 6.09 -20.19 13.23
N SER A 183 6.91 -19.60 12.36
CA SER A 183 8.34 -19.37 12.64
C SER A 183 8.57 -18.41 13.81
N VAL A 184 7.78 -17.33 13.89
CA VAL A 184 7.85 -16.33 14.96
C VAL A 184 7.34 -16.91 16.28
N ARG A 185 6.24 -17.67 16.24
CA ARG A 185 5.66 -18.33 17.43
C ARG A 185 6.59 -19.39 18.00
N GLN A 186 7.23 -20.19 17.14
CA GLN A 186 8.27 -21.14 17.57
C GLN A 186 9.46 -20.42 18.20
N ARG A 187 9.82 -19.22 17.73
CA ARG A 187 10.87 -18.41 18.33
C ARG A 187 10.45 -17.84 19.69
N GLN A 188 9.21 -17.36 19.83
CA GLN A 188 8.66 -16.89 21.11
C GLN A 188 8.54 -18.00 22.14
N LYS A 189 8.03 -19.19 21.76
CA LYS A 189 7.99 -20.38 22.63
C LYS A 189 9.40 -20.74 23.12
N ARG A 190 10.39 -20.80 22.21
CA ARG A 190 11.79 -21.03 22.58
C ARG A 190 12.34 -20.00 23.58
N ILE A 191 11.97 -18.73 23.45
CA ILE A 191 12.40 -17.67 24.39
C ILE A 191 11.73 -17.85 25.76
N ILE A 192 10.43 -18.17 25.80
CA ILE A 192 9.69 -18.39 27.05
C ILE A 192 10.19 -19.65 27.75
N ASP A 193 10.43 -20.74 27.02
CA ASP A 193 10.94 -21.99 27.55
C ASP A 193 12.36 -21.82 28.10
N LYS A 194 13.23 -21.09 27.39
CA LYS A 194 14.53 -20.68 27.93
C LYS A 194 14.38 -19.85 29.20
N LYS A 195 13.48 -18.86 29.23
CA LYS A 195 13.24 -18.05 30.45
C LYS A 195 12.80 -18.91 31.64
N LYS A 196 11.90 -19.88 31.43
CA LYS A 196 11.48 -20.83 32.47
C LYS A 196 12.63 -21.72 32.95
N GLN A 197 13.51 -22.15 32.04
CA GLN A 197 14.68 -22.96 32.39
C GLN A 197 15.73 -22.18 33.21
N PHE A 198 15.93 -20.89 32.91
CA PHE A 198 16.89 -20.03 33.61
C PHE A 198 16.33 -19.37 34.88
N GLN A 199 15.01 -19.25 35.03
CA GLN A 199 14.37 -18.65 36.23
C GLN A 199 14.81 -19.29 37.57
N PRO A 200 14.85 -20.63 37.71
CA PRO A 200 15.31 -21.29 38.94
C PRO A 200 16.78 -20.98 39.27
N GLN A 201 17.64 -20.87 38.25
CA GLN A 201 19.05 -20.56 38.43
C GLN A 201 19.24 -19.11 38.94
N ILE A 202 18.50 -18.16 38.37
CA ILE A 202 18.55 -16.76 38.80
C ILE A 202 18.04 -16.62 40.24
N GLN A 203 16.99 -17.35 40.63
CA GLN A 203 16.49 -17.36 42.01
C GLN A 203 17.50 -17.98 42.99
N MET A 204 18.20 -19.06 42.59
CA MET A 204 19.31 -19.66 43.37
C MET A 204 20.45 -18.65 43.57
N PHE A 205 20.97 -18.03 42.51
CA PHE A 205 22.03 -17.02 42.63
C PHE A 205 21.62 -15.79 43.45
N GLY A 206 20.34 -15.39 43.38
CA GLY A 206 19.78 -14.35 44.24
C GLY A 206 19.81 -14.76 45.72
N LYS A 207 19.40 -15.99 46.04
CA LYS A 207 19.40 -16.52 47.41
C LYS A 207 20.80 -16.61 48.01
N TYR A 208 21.78 -17.13 47.25
CA TYR A 208 23.19 -17.19 47.66
C TYR A 208 23.88 -15.83 47.83
N ARG A 209 23.33 -14.76 47.23
CA ARG A 209 23.84 -13.40 47.39
C ARG A 209 23.30 -12.74 48.66
N VAL A 210 22.07 -13.07 49.07
CA VAL A 210 21.44 -12.54 50.29
C VAL A 210 21.98 -13.24 51.55
N GLU A 211 22.34 -14.53 51.48
CA GLU A 211 22.91 -15.28 52.61
C GLU A 211 24.39 -14.96 52.90
N ARG A 212 25.02 -14.09 52.09
CA ARG A 212 26.45 -13.75 52.21
C ARG A 212 26.73 -12.35 52.77
N PHE A 213 25.70 -11.66 53.26
CA PHE A 213 25.76 -10.39 54.00
C PHE A 213 24.97 -10.54 55.30
#